data_AF-A0A948VGX4-F1
#
_entry.id   AF-A0A948VGX4-F1
#
_cell.length_a   1.000
_cell.length_b   1.000
_cell.length_c   1.000
_cell.angle_alpha   90.00
_cell.angle_beta   90.00
_cell.angle_gamma   90.00
#
_symmetry.space_group_name_H-M   'P 1'
#
loop_
_entity.id
_entity.type
_entity.pdbx_description
1 polymer ?
#
loop_
_entity_poly.entity_id
_entity_poly.type
_entity_poly.pdbx_seq_one_letter_code
_entity_poly.pdbx_strand_id
1 'polypeptide(L)' 'MENKVTIKIPRELYRKLKVMIRDTGFSSVSEFIIFVMRSIASGGEIGGEDTLTADEIRAVRERLKKLGYLQEER' A
#
# COMPACT_ATOMS: atom_id res chain seq x y z
N MET A 1 -13.23 -1.18 18.06
CA MET A 1 -12.84 -1.79 16.77
C MET A 1 -13.75 -2.97 16.55
N GLU A 2 -14.45 -3.02 15.42
CA GLU A 2 -15.35 -4.13 15.09
C GLU A 2 -14.57 -5.45 14.98
N ASN A 3 -15.25 -6.59 15.18
CA ASN A 3 -14.61 -7.90 15.18
C ASN A 3 -14.05 -8.24 13.79
N LYS A 4 -12.84 -8.81 13.75
CA LYS A 4 -12.22 -9.29 12.51
C LYS A 4 -12.88 -10.60 12.06
N VAL A 5 -13.10 -10.72 10.75
CA VAL A 5 -13.57 -11.98 10.13
C VAL A 5 -12.41 -12.74 9.50
N THR A 6 -12.51 -14.07 9.45
CA THR A 6 -11.51 -14.93 8.78
C THR A 6 -12.00 -15.27 7.37
N ILE A 7 -11.15 -15.04 6.37
CA ILE A 7 -11.44 -15.40 4.98
C ILE A 7 -10.54 -16.56 4.59
N LYS A 8 -11.13 -17.62 4.02
CA LYS A 8 -10.37 -18.73 3.45
C LYS A 8 -10.07 -18.43 1.99
N ILE A 9 -8.80 -18.55 1.61
CA ILE A 9 -8.36 -18.45 0.21
C ILE A 9 -7.50 -19.67 -0.16
N PRO A 10 -7.44 -20.06 -1.44
CA PRO A 10 -6.56 -21.12 -1.89
C PRO A 10 -5.11 -20.86 -1.50
N ARG A 11 -4.40 -21.91 -1.05
CA ARG A 11 -3.00 -21.77 -0.62
C ARG A 11 -2.08 -21.29 -1.74
N GLU A 12 -2.38 -21.66 -2.98
CA GLU A 12 -1.73 -21.15 -4.19
C GLU A 12 -1.82 -19.62 -4.29
N LEU A 13 -3.02 -19.08 -4.09
CA LEU A 13 -3.26 -17.65 -4.19
C LEU A 13 -2.49 -16.89 -3.10
N TYR A 14 -2.54 -17.37 -1.86
CA TYR A 14 -1.78 -16.77 -0.76
C TYR A 14 -0.27 -16.73 -1.06
N ARG A 15 0.29 -17.79 -1.63
CA ARG A 15 1.71 -17.83 -2.01
C ARG A 15 2.06 -16.81 -3.08
N LYS A 16 1.24 -16.69 -4.14
CA LYS A 16 1.42 -15.68 -5.19
C LYS A 16 1.35 -14.26 -4.63
N LEU A 17 0.35 -13.99 -3.79
CA LEU A 17 0.21 -12.69 -3.12
C LEU A 17 1.40 -12.37 -2.22
N LYS A 18 1.91 -13.36 -1.48
CA LYS A 18 3.09 -13.17 -0.61
C LYS A 18 4.34 -12.78 -1.40
N VAL A 19 4.52 -13.34 -2.61
CA VAL A 19 5.62 -12.94 -3.51
C VAL A 19 5.38 -11.53 -4.06
N MET A 20 4.15 -11.24 -4.48
CA MET A 20 3.77 -9.94 -5.05
C MET A 20 4.03 -8.76 -4.10
N ILE A 21 3.79 -8.93 -2.80
CA ILE A 21 3.93 -7.83 -1.83
C ILE A 21 5.35 -7.67 -1.26
N ARG A 22 6.30 -8.55 -1.61
CA ARG A 22 7.62 -8.61 -0.94
C ARG A 22 8.41 -7.31 -1.01
N ASP A 23 8.28 -6.60 -2.13
CA ASP A 23 9.03 -5.37 -2.41
C ASP A 23 8.10 -4.13 -2.33
N THR A 24 7.01 -4.26 -1.56
CA THR A 24 6.00 -3.20 -1.34
C THR A 24 5.98 -2.76 0.12
N GLY A 25 5.20 -1.72 0.44
CA GLY A 25 5.01 -1.24 1.81
C GLY A 25 4.10 -2.11 2.69
N PHE A 26 3.50 -3.18 2.17
CA PHE A 26 2.57 -4.01 2.92
C PHE A 26 3.32 -4.98 3.85
N SER A 27 2.98 -4.94 5.14
CA SER A 27 3.53 -5.82 6.17
C SER A 27 3.00 -7.26 6.11
N SER A 28 1.85 -7.46 5.47
CA SER A 28 1.22 -8.78 5.34
C SER A 28 0.25 -8.88 4.17
N VAL A 29 -0.02 -10.12 3.74
CA VAL A 29 -1.05 -10.42 2.73
C VAL A 29 -2.43 -9.97 3.18
N SER A 30 -2.73 -10.05 4.47
CA SER A 30 -4.01 -9.58 5.03
C SER A 30 -4.18 -8.08 4.89
N GLU A 31 -3.12 -7.30 5.15
CA GLU A 31 -3.13 -5.85 4.96
C GLU A 31 -3.36 -5.47 3.50
N PHE A 32 -2.65 -6.13 2.60
CA PHE A 32 -2.83 -5.95 1.15
C PHE A 32 -4.27 -6.24 0.72
N ILE A 33 -4.86 -7.37 1.15
CA ILE A 33 -6.25 -7.73 0.82
C ILE A 33 -7.22 -6.67 1.36
N ILE A 34 -7.02 -6.19 2.59
CA ILE A 34 -7.88 -5.14 3.18
C ILE A 34 -7.80 -3.85 2.36
N PHE A 35 -6.60 -3.44 1.95
CA PHE A 35 -6.40 -2.26 1.10
C PHE A 35 -7.17 -2.39 -0.21
N VAL A 36 -6.94 -3.47 -0.96
CA VAL A 36 -7.60 -3.70 -2.27
C VAL A 36 -9.12 -3.76 -2.13
N MET A 37 -9.62 -4.52 -1.14
CA MET A 37 -11.07 -4.65 -0.93
C MET A 37 -11.72 -3.31 -0.55
N ARG A 38 -11.03 -2.47 0.23
CA ARG A 38 -11.49 -1.12 0.56
C ARG A 38 -11.55 -0.24 -0.68
N SER A 39 -10.51 -0.25 -1.51
CA SER A 39 -10.47 0.54 -2.76
C SER A 39 -11.64 0.17 -3.68
N ILE A 40 -11.88 -1.13 -3.88
CA ILE A 40 -13.02 -1.61 -4.67
C ILE A 40 -14.35 -1.17 -4.06
N ALA A 41 -14.53 -1.34 -2.74
CA ALA A 41 -15.78 -1.00 -2.05
C ALA A 41 -16.07 0.50 -2.04
N SER A 42 -15.03 1.34 -2.02
CA SER A 42 -15.13 2.80 -2.11
C SER A 42 -15.38 3.31 -3.54
N GLY A 43 -15.50 2.42 -4.53
CA GLY A 43 -15.70 2.80 -5.93
C GLY A 43 -14.45 3.36 -6.61
N GLY A 44 -13.27 3.19 -5.99
CA GLY A 44 -12.00 3.57 -6.58
C GLY A 44 -11.57 2.54 -7.63
N GLU A 45 -11.17 3.02 -8.81
CA GLU A 45 -10.53 2.17 -9.80
C GLU A 45 -9.21 1.63 -9.22
N ILE A 46 -8.99 0.31 -9.31
CA ILE A 46 -7.69 -0.29 -8.99
C ILE A 46 -6.72 0.15 -10.10
N GLY A 47 -6.12 1.32 -9.95
CA GLY A 47 -5.30 1.99 -10.98
C GLY A 47 -5.61 3.47 -11.18
N GLY A 48 -6.68 4.00 -10.57
CA GLY A 48 -6.99 5.42 -10.58
C GLY A 48 -6.22 6.16 -9.49
N GLU A 49 -5.23 6.95 -9.90
CA GLU A 49 -4.62 8.04 -9.12
C GLU A 49 -3.80 7.70 -7.85
N ASP A 50 -3.28 6.48 -7.72
CA ASP A 50 -2.19 6.19 -6.74
C ASP A 50 -0.81 6.72 -7.21
N THR A 51 -0.75 7.38 -8.37
CA THR A 51 0.41 8.19 -8.75
C THR A 51 0.28 9.56 -8.12
N LEU A 52 1.00 9.77 -7.01
CA LEU A 52 1.18 11.10 -6.43
C LEU A 52 1.57 12.07 -7.55
N THR A 53 0.87 13.19 -7.64
CA THR A 53 1.23 14.28 -8.53
C THR A 53 2.65 14.75 -8.21
N ALA A 54 3.34 15.36 -9.18
CA ALA A 54 4.68 15.89 -8.96
C ALA A 54 4.74 16.86 -7.75
N ASP A 55 3.65 17.57 -7.49
CA ASP A 55 3.50 18.48 -6.35
C ASP A 55 3.38 17.73 -5.01
N GLU A 56 2.62 16.64 -4.98
CA GLU A 56 2.50 15.80 -3.79
C GLU A 56 3.81 15.06 -3.47
N ILE A 57 4.50 14.55 -4.50
CA ILE A 57 5.84 13.96 -4.35
C ILE A 57 6.80 14.99 -3.75
N ARG A 58 6.75 16.24 -4.21
CA ARG A 58 7.57 17.32 -3.66
C ARG A 58 7.22 17.62 -2.20
N ALA A 59 5.94 17.69 -1.85
CA ALA A 59 5.50 17.92 -0.48
C ALA A 59 5.93 16.78 0.48
N VAL A 60 5.80 15.53 0.03
CA VAL A 60 6.25 14.34 0.78
C VAL A 60 7.77 14.36 0.95
N ARG A 61 8.54 14.66 -0.12
CA ARG A 61 10.01 14.82 -0.05
C ARG A 61 10.43 15.89 0.96
N GLU A 62 9.81 17.07 0.94
CA GLU A 62 10.11 18.15 1.90
C GLU A 62 9.79 17.75 3.34
N ARG A 63 8.70 17.01 3.56
CA ARG A 63 8.36 16.48 4.88
C ARG A 63 9.38 15.44 5.36
N LEU A 64 9.81 14.53 4.48
CA LEU A 64 10.82 13.53 4.78
C LEU A 64 12.19 14.17 5.09
N LYS A 65 12.57 15.23 4.35
CA LYS A 65 13.77 16.03 4.66
C LYS A 65 13.72 16.64 6.05
N LYS A 66 12.60 17.31 6.40
CA LYS A 66 12.41 17.91 7.74
C LYS A 66 12.51 16.89 8.87
N LEU A 67 12.10 15.65 8.61
CA LEU A 67 12.17 14.55 9.55
C LEU A 67 13.53 13.82 9.54
N GLY A 68 14.47 14.23 8.69
CA GLY A 68 15.82 13.66 8.61
C GLY A 68 15.93 12.34 7.84
N TYR A 69 14.86 11.89 7.18
CA TYR A 69 14.83 10.62 6.43
C TYR A 69 15.36 10.72 5.00
N LEU A 70 15.60 11.94 4.49
CA LEU A 70 16.15 12.17 3.15
C LEU A 70 17.26 13.22 3.27
N GLN A 71 18.51 12.82 2.97
CA GLN A 71 19.65 13.72 2.87
C GLN A 71 20.02 13.93 1.40
N GLU A 72 20.32 15.16 1.00
CA GLU A 72 20.80 15.46 -0.36
C GLU A 72 22.19 14.85 -0.55
N GLU A 73 22.30 13.81 -1.39
CA GLU A 73 23.58 13.43 -1.96
C GLU A 73 24.03 14.59 -2.88
N ARG A 74 25.21 15.13 -2.58
CA ARG A 74 25.89 16.14 -3.39
C ARG A 74 26.34 15.59 -4.74
#